data_AF-A0AAP5JVZ7-F1
#
_entry.id   AF-A0AAP5JVZ7-F1
#
_cell.length_a   1.000
_cell.length_b   1.000
_cell.length_c   1.000
_cell.angle_alpha   90.00
_cell.angle_beta   90.00
_cell.angle_gamma   90.00
#
_symmetry.space_group_name_H-M   'P 1'
#
loop_
_entity.id
_entity.type
_entity.pdbx_description
1 polymer ?
#
loop_
_entity_poly.entity_id
_entity_poly.type
_entity_poly.pdbx_seq_one_letter_code
_entity_poly.pdbx_strand_id
1 'polypeptide(L)' 'MKIKYRLSIGYPAACREDEIEIDDKELAGLNEEEAADRIYEIVNEHAQDYISLSWEKVDE' A
#
# COMPACT_ATOMS: atom_id res chain seq x y z
N MET A 1 13.37 3.10 -3.00
CA MET A 1 12.72 4.41 -2.74
C MET A 1 11.60 4.34 -1.68
N LYS A 2 11.28 5.45 -1.00
CA LYS A 2 10.12 5.56 -0.08
C LYS A 2 8.94 6.27 -0.73
N ILE A 3 7.76 5.67 -0.69
CA ILE A 3 6.51 6.22 -1.22
C ILE A 3 5.55 6.49 -0.06
N LYS A 4 5.09 7.74 0.06
CA LYS A 4 4.01 8.11 0.98
C LYS A 4 2.67 7.95 0.28
N TYR A 5 1.72 7.32 0.96
CA TYR A 5 0.37 7.14 0.43
C TYR A 5 -0.68 7.38 1.51
N ARG A 6 -1.90 7.67 1.07
CA ARG A 6 -3.06 7.87 1.94
C ARG A 6 -4.11 6.81 1.63
N LEU A 7 -4.40 5.98 2.60
CA LEU A 7 -5.38 4.90 2.53
C LEU A 7 -6.71 5.34 3.15
N SER A 8 -7.81 5.10 2.43
CA SER A 8 -9.16 5.20 3.00
C SER A 8 -9.50 3.88 3.69
N ILE A 9 -9.83 3.93 4.99
CA ILE A 9 -10.03 2.71 5.81
C ILE A 9 -11.53 2.37 6.00
N GLY A 10 -12.34 2.60 4.97
CA GLY A 10 -13.73 2.11 4.91
C GLY A 10 -14.76 2.90 5.73
N TYR A 11 -14.36 3.89 6.54
CA TYR A 11 -15.26 4.82 7.23
C TYR A 11 -15.24 6.21 6.58
N PRO A 12 -16.37 6.94 6.54
CA PRO A 12 -16.39 8.31 6.06
C PRO A 12 -15.36 9.19 6.79
N ALA A 13 -14.50 9.85 6.02
CA ALA A 13 -13.39 10.70 6.50
C ALA A 13 -12.26 10.00 7.28
N ALA A 14 -12.28 8.68 7.44
CA ALA A 14 -11.19 7.95 8.07
C ALA A 14 -10.10 7.64 7.02
N CYS A 15 -9.00 8.37 7.12
CA CYS A 15 -7.81 8.17 6.29
C CYS A 15 -6.61 7.84 7.17
N ARG A 16 -5.76 6.94 6.70
CA ARG A 16 -4.43 6.66 7.25
C ARG A 16 -3.38 7.16 6.27
N GLU A 17 -2.42 7.93 6.74
CA GLU A 17 -1.21 8.24 5.99
C GLU A 17 -0.13 7.24 6.40
N ASP A 18 0.58 6.70 5.42
CA ASP A 18 1.64 5.72 5.65
C ASP A 18 2.74 5.83 4.61
N GLU A 19 3.84 5.10 4.83
CA GLU A 19 4.95 4.98 3.90
C GLU A 19 5.33 3.52 3.65
N ILE A 20 5.58 3.20 2.38
CA ILE A 20 6.15 1.92 1.96
C ILE A 20 7.52 2.15 1.33
N GLU A 21 8.46 1.25 1.62
CA GLU A 21 9.76 1.19 1.00
C GLU A 21 9.74 0.17 -0.15
N ILE A 22 10.06 0.62 -1.35
CA ILE A 22 10.11 -0.17 -2.59
C ILE A 22 11.59 -0.29 -2.99
N ASP A 23 12.10 -1.49 -3.28
CA ASP A 23 13.47 -1.66 -3.79
C ASP A 23 13.56 -1.06 -5.20
N ASP A 24 14.62 -0.30 -5.49
CA ASP A 24 14.82 0.30 -6.81
C ASP A 24 14.95 -0.76 -7.93
N LYS A 25 15.30 -2.01 -7.57
CA LYS A 25 15.29 -3.16 -8.49
C LYS A 25 13.90 -3.48 -9.03
N GLU A 26 12.84 -3.22 -8.28
CA GLU A 26 11.46 -3.45 -8.72
C GLU A 26 11.06 -2.52 -9.88
N LEU A 27 11.78 -1.41 -10.04
CA LEU A 27 11.53 -0.39 -11.07
C LEU A 27 12.61 -0.40 -12.16
N ALA A 28 13.61 -1.27 -12.06
CA ALA A 28 14.75 -1.26 -12.96
C ALA A 28 14.35 -1.73 -14.37
N GLY A 29 14.61 -0.88 -15.37
CA GLY A 29 14.32 -1.17 -16.77
C GLY A 29 12.88 -0.87 -17.22
N LEU A 30 12.03 -0.42 -16.30
CA LEU A 30 10.69 0.10 -16.60
C LEU A 30 10.79 1.55 -17.11
N ASN A 31 9.90 1.91 -18.02
CA ASN A 31 9.67 3.31 -18.35
C ASN A 31 8.83 4.00 -17.24
N GLU A 32 8.64 5.33 -17.34
CA GLU A 32 7.94 6.09 -16.29
C GLU A 32 6.48 5.64 -16.07
N GLU A 33 5.77 5.25 -17.12
CA GLU A 33 4.38 4.76 -17.04
C GLU A 33 4.34 3.38 -16.37
N GLU A 34 5.18 2.46 -16.82
CA GLU A 34 5.31 1.11 -16.24
C GLU A 34 5.75 1.16 -14.77
N ALA A 35 6.66 2.08 -14.42
CA ALA A 35 7.09 2.27 -13.04
C ALA A 35 5.95 2.80 -12.16
N ALA A 36 5.13 3.71 -12.68
CA ALA A 36 3.97 4.23 -11.95
C ALA A 36 2.93 3.13 -11.69
N ASP A 37 2.64 2.31 -12.69
CA ASP A 37 1.74 1.16 -12.56
C ASP A 37 2.29 0.14 -11.55
N ARG A 38 3.59 -0.16 -11.61
CA ARG A 38 4.23 -1.07 -10.67
C ARG A 38 4.19 -0.55 -9.23
N ILE A 39 4.43 0.75 -9.03
CA ILE A 39 4.29 1.38 -7.71
C ILE A 39 2.85 1.27 -7.20
N TYR A 40 1.87 1.53 -8.07
CA TYR A 40 0.45 1.39 -7.71
C TYR A 40 0.11 -0.03 -7.27
N GLU A 41 0.55 -1.05 -8.00
CA GLU A 41 0.33 -2.46 -7.64
C GLU A 41 0.89 -2.78 -6.26
N ILE A 42 2.15 -2.42 -5.99
CA ILE A 42 2.83 -2.69 -4.72
C ILE A 42 2.11 -1.99 -3.56
N VAL A 43 1.78 -0.70 -3.72
CA VAL A 43 1.05 0.07 -2.70
C VAL A 43 -0.35 -0.53 -2.48
N ASN A 44 -1.03 -0.93 -3.55
CA ASN A 44 -2.37 -1.51 -3.45
C ASN A 44 -2.35 -2.88 -2.74
N GLU A 45 -1.39 -3.75 -3.05
CA GLU A 45 -1.20 -5.03 -2.37
C GLU A 45 -0.98 -4.81 -0.87
N HIS A 46 -0.04 -3.93 -0.52
CA HIS A 46 0.20 -3.58 0.88
C HIS A 46 -1.01 -2.96 1.58
N ALA A 47 -1.82 -2.17 0.85
CA ALA A 47 -3.03 -1.58 1.38
C ALA A 47 -4.11 -2.63 1.72
N GLN A 48 -4.18 -3.76 1.01
CA GLN A 48 -5.18 -4.81 1.27
C GLN A 48 -5.04 -5.40 2.67
N ASP A 49 -3.83 -5.45 3.24
CA ASP A 49 -3.58 -5.94 4.60
C ASP A 49 -4.35 -5.15 5.67
N TYR A 50 -4.73 -3.90 5.37
CA TYR A 50 -5.44 -3.01 6.29
C TYR A 50 -6.94 -2.88 6.00
N ILE A 51 -7.44 -3.53 4.95
CA ILE A 51 -8.86 -3.48 4.56
C ILE A 51 -9.68 -4.55 5.29
N SER A 52 -9.04 -5.52 5.96
CA SER A 52 -9.75 -6.48 6.80
C SER A 52 -10.33 -5.81 8.04
N LEU A 53 -11.65 -5.57 8.01
CA LEU A 53 -12.42 -5.05 9.14
C LEU A 53 -12.83 -6.17 10.13
N SER A 54 -12.53 -7.43 9.83
CA SER A 54 -12.85 -8.57 10.70
C SER A 54 -11.68 -8.85 11.65
N TRP A 55 -11.95 -8.81 12.94
CA TRP A 55 -11.03 -9.26 13.98
C TRP A 55 -11.77 -10.19 14.93
N GLU A 56 -11.05 -11.16 15.49
CA GLU A 56 -11.53 -11.99 16.59
C GLU A 56 -10.51 -11.98 17.72
N LYS A 57 -10.98 -12.12 18.95
CA LYS A 57 -10.10 -12.26 20.11
C LYS A 57 -9.49 -13.66 20.08
N VAL A 58 -8.15 -13.74 20.05
CA VAL A 58 -7.42 -14.99 20.24
C VAL A 58 -6.99 -15.06 21.71
N ASP A 59 -7.46 -16.06 22.43
CA ASP A 59 -6.97 -16.38 23.78
C ASP A 59 -5.71 -17.25 23.67
N GLU A 60 -4.65 -16.92 24.44
CA GLU A 60 -3.37 -17.66 24.48
C GLU A 60 -3.51 -19.12 24.96
#